data_AF-A0A7V8YHD0-F1
#
_entry.id   AF-A0A7V8YHD0-F1
#
_cell.length_a   1.000
_cell.length_b   1.000
_cell.length_c   1.000
_cell.angle_alpha   90.00
_cell.angle_beta   90.00
_cell.angle_gamma   90.00
#
_symmetry.space_group_name_H-M   'P 1'
#
loop_
_entity.id
_entity.type
_entity.pdbx_description
1 polymer ?
#
loop_
_entity_poly.entity_id
_entity_poly.type
_entity_poly.pdbx_seq_one_letter_code
_entity_poly.pdbx_strand_id
1 'polypeptide(L)'
;MRGWEYLDTDPVLPSRWRYGTIHQGGPGVAKNLISGDVPTPDGPRQAYVFDHEQAGRLNSVLVAVQVQGQLPAAVELRLPSAPLPDDAGLDLLEPVGLRYAFVSDAEAVRPLLTKRLAGASDAVGDDIELLWAEESWVLATAPLDASTDRLQDLLADLAEVATALEQGQNARHRLGK
;
A
#
# COMPACT_ATOMS: atom_id res chain seq x y z
N MET A 1 21.58 -10.66 -0.86
CA MET A 1 20.60 -9.87 -1.63
C MET A 1 20.04 -10.81 -2.68
N ARG A 2 18.74 -11.14 -2.62
CA ARG A 2 18.10 -11.75 -3.80
C ARG A 2 17.99 -10.64 -4.85
N GLY A 3 18.32 -10.97 -6.09
CA GLY A 3 18.16 -10.05 -7.21
C GLY A 3 16.67 -9.81 -7.50
N TRP A 4 16.39 -8.75 -8.24
CA TRP A 4 15.06 -8.55 -8.80
C TRP A 4 14.80 -9.61 -9.89
N GLU A 5 13.63 -10.24 -9.83
CA GLU A 5 13.14 -11.22 -10.79
C GLU A 5 12.05 -10.59 -11.65
N TYR A 6 12.00 -10.95 -12.94
CA TYR A 6 11.00 -10.50 -13.88
C TYR A 6 10.10 -11.66 -14.34
N LEU A 7 8.80 -11.39 -14.41
CA LEU A 7 7.80 -12.28 -14.98
C LEU A 7 6.87 -11.46 -15.88
N ASP A 8 6.65 -11.92 -17.11
CA ASP A 8 5.80 -11.22 -18.08
C ASP A 8 4.35 -11.04 -17.57
N THR A 9 3.79 -12.10 -16.99
CA THR A 9 2.39 -12.11 -16.53
C THR A 9 2.22 -13.00 -15.29
N ASP A 10 1.49 -12.52 -14.28
CA ASP A 10 0.94 -13.31 -13.17
C ASP A 10 -0.57 -13.00 -12.99
N PRO A 11 -1.46 -13.96 -13.31
CA PRO A 11 -2.91 -13.76 -13.19
C PRO A 11 -3.46 -14.01 -11.77
N VAL A 12 -2.62 -14.49 -10.83
CA VAL A 12 -3.05 -14.89 -9.48
C VAL A 12 -2.57 -13.91 -8.43
N LEU A 13 -1.37 -13.31 -8.61
CA LEU A 13 -0.78 -12.43 -7.60
C LEU A 13 -1.76 -11.34 -7.09
N PRO A 14 -2.48 -10.60 -7.95
CA PRO A 14 -3.40 -9.57 -7.48
C PRO A 14 -4.56 -10.08 -6.61
N SER A 15 -4.94 -11.36 -6.72
CA SER A 15 -6.04 -11.95 -5.94
C SER A 15 -5.70 -12.17 -4.47
N ARG A 16 -4.48 -11.80 -4.04
CA ARG A 16 -4.06 -11.82 -2.63
C ARG A 16 -4.59 -10.63 -1.84
N TRP A 17 -5.00 -9.59 -2.53
CA TRP A 17 -5.43 -8.32 -1.96
C TRP A 17 -6.92 -8.14 -2.20
N ARG A 18 -7.56 -7.36 -1.35
CA ARG A 18 -9.00 -7.11 -1.40
C ARG A 18 -9.32 -5.65 -1.59
N TYR A 19 -8.52 -4.74 -1.04
CA TYR A 19 -8.85 -3.32 -0.94
C TYR A 19 -8.20 -2.48 -2.04
N GLY A 20 -8.47 -1.18 -2.04
CA GLY A 20 -7.95 -0.23 -3.02
C GLY A 20 -8.50 -0.48 -4.42
N THR A 21 -7.63 -0.39 -5.42
CA THR A 21 -7.99 -0.62 -6.84
C THR A 21 -8.49 -2.05 -7.09
N ILE A 22 -8.06 -3.01 -6.26
CA ILE A 22 -8.45 -4.42 -6.37
C ILE A 22 -9.95 -4.60 -6.12
N HIS A 23 -10.51 -3.85 -5.16
CA HIS A 23 -11.94 -3.86 -4.89
C HIS A 23 -12.74 -3.26 -6.06
N GLN A 24 -12.26 -2.13 -6.58
CA GLN A 24 -13.01 -1.31 -7.54
C GLN A 24 -13.11 -1.93 -8.95
N GLY A 25 -12.11 -2.70 -9.38
CA GLY A 25 -12.08 -3.31 -10.72
C GLY A 25 -11.90 -4.83 -10.72
N GLY A 26 -11.90 -5.46 -9.55
CA GLY A 26 -11.55 -6.87 -9.36
C GLY A 26 -10.03 -7.11 -9.33
N PRO A 27 -9.59 -8.36 -9.07
CA PRO A 27 -8.17 -8.68 -8.91
C PRO A 27 -7.35 -8.31 -10.15
N GLY A 28 -7.86 -8.55 -11.35
CA GLY A 28 -7.11 -8.27 -12.57
C GLY A 28 -5.90 -9.18 -12.74
N VAL A 29 -4.92 -8.70 -13.51
CA VAL A 29 -3.70 -9.44 -13.87
C VAL A 29 -2.49 -8.54 -13.66
N ALA A 30 -1.41 -9.11 -13.10
CA ALA A 30 -0.12 -8.43 -13.03
C ALA A 30 0.63 -8.64 -14.35
N LYS A 31 0.97 -7.55 -15.03
CA LYS A 31 1.80 -7.53 -16.25
C LYS A 31 3.16 -6.91 -15.95
N ASN A 32 4.20 -7.34 -16.65
CA ASN A 32 5.56 -6.84 -16.44
C ASN A 32 5.98 -6.89 -14.95
N LEU A 33 5.64 -7.98 -14.27
CA LEU A 33 5.86 -8.14 -12.85
C LEU A 33 7.35 -8.19 -12.54
N ILE A 34 7.76 -7.33 -11.62
CA ILE A 34 9.07 -7.29 -11.02
C ILE A 34 8.91 -7.61 -9.53
N SER A 35 9.66 -8.60 -9.04
CA SER A 35 9.65 -9.00 -7.62
C SER A 35 11.06 -8.99 -7.04
N GLY A 36 11.23 -8.50 -5.82
CA GLY A 36 12.54 -8.42 -5.19
C GLY A 36 12.47 -7.90 -3.76
N ASP A 37 13.61 -7.50 -3.22
CA ASP A 37 13.73 -6.99 -1.86
C ASP A 37 14.04 -5.49 -1.85
N VAL A 38 13.28 -4.71 -1.09
CA VAL A 38 13.61 -3.32 -0.75
C VAL A 38 14.42 -3.32 0.55
N PRO A 39 15.66 -2.78 0.55
CA PRO A 39 16.46 -2.72 1.77
C PRO A 39 15.88 -1.69 2.75
N THR A 40 15.72 -2.08 4.01
CA THR A 40 15.34 -1.16 5.09
C THR A 40 16.26 -1.33 6.30
N PRO A 41 16.32 -0.36 7.23
CA PRO A 41 17.13 -0.47 8.44
C PRO A 41 16.85 -1.72 9.28
N ASP A 42 15.60 -2.20 9.27
CA ASP A 42 15.13 -3.35 10.04
C ASP A 42 15.21 -4.68 9.25
N GLY A 43 15.80 -4.66 8.06
CA GLY A 43 15.95 -5.80 7.17
C GLY A 43 15.28 -5.61 5.80
N PRO A 44 15.58 -6.47 4.81
CA PRO A 44 14.92 -6.41 3.50
C PRO A 44 13.42 -6.73 3.62
N ARG A 45 12.60 -6.03 2.84
CA ARG A 45 11.16 -6.28 2.68
C ARG A 45 10.89 -6.79 1.27
N GLN A 46 10.13 -7.88 1.14
CA GLN A 46 9.67 -8.33 -0.18
C GLN A 46 8.82 -7.22 -0.81
N ALA A 47 8.99 -7.02 -2.10
CA ALA A 47 8.22 -6.07 -2.88
C ALA A 47 7.81 -6.63 -4.25
N TYR A 48 6.76 -6.02 -4.80
CA TYR A 48 6.27 -6.23 -6.15
C TYR A 48 6.04 -4.89 -6.83
N VAL A 49 6.35 -4.82 -8.12
CA VAL A 49 5.98 -3.72 -9.03
C VAL A 49 5.42 -4.36 -10.29
N PHE A 50 4.22 -3.98 -10.72
CA PHE A 50 3.64 -4.50 -11.95
C PHE A 50 2.63 -3.55 -12.56
N ASP A 51 2.45 -3.61 -13.88
CA ASP A 51 1.35 -2.94 -14.54
C ASP A 51 0.07 -3.72 -14.23
N HIS A 52 -0.92 -3.04 -13.64
CA HIS A 52 -2.18 -3.65 -13.23
C HIS A 52 -3.19 -3.58 -14.36
N GLU A 53 -3.54 -4.75 -14.89
CA GLU A 53 -4.53 -4.90 -15.95
C GLU A 53 -5.88 -5.32 -15.35
N GLN A 54 -6.94 -4.55 -15.58
CA GLN A 54 -8.31 -4.97 -15.27
C GLN A 54 -9.18 -4.84 -16.51
N ALA A 55 -10.03 -5.84 -16.76
CA ALA A 55 -10.88 -5.90 -17.94
C ALA A 55 -10.13 -5.69 -19.28
N GLY A 56 -8.89 -6.18 -19.37
CA GLY A 56 -8.04 -6.08 -20.56
C GLY A 56 -7.44 -4.69 -20.82
N ARG A 57 -7.40 -3.82 -19.80
CA ARG A 57 -6.80 -2.49 -19.88
C ARG A 57 -5.81 -2.29 -18.74
N LEU A 58 -4.62 -1.78 -19.06
CA LEU A 58 -3.69 -1.26 -18.07
C LEU A 58 -4.28 0.02 -17.49
N ASN A 59 -4.36 0.08 -16.16
CA ASN A 59 -4.94 1.22 -15.45
C ASN A 59 -3.89 2.00 -14.64
N SER A 60 -2.96 1.30 -14.02
CA SER A 60 -1.96 1.85 -13.11
C SER A 60 -0.75 0.92 -12.98
N VAL A 61 0.36 1.44 -12.47
CA VAL A 61 1.44 0.59 -11.92
C VAL A 61 1.13 0.34 -10.46
N LEU A 62 0.97 -0.91 -10.05
CA LEU A 62 0.80 -1.29 -8.65
C LEU A 62 2.16 -1.58 -8.03
N VAL A 63 2.42 -0.94 -6.89
CA VAL A 63 3.61 -1.15 -6.07
C VAL A 63 3.17 -1.71 -4.73
N ALA A 64 3.78 -2.80 -4.27
CA ALA A 64 3.48 -3.44 -3.00
C ALA A 64 4.76 -3.72 -2.21
N VAL A 65 4.77 -3.40 -0.92
CA VAL A 65 5.87 -3.65 0.02
C VAL A 65 5.34 -4.40 1.23
N GLN A 66 6.04 -5.46 1.64
CA GLN A 66 5.62 -6.31 2.73
C GLN A 66 5.84 -5.65 4.10
N VAL A 67 4.89 -5.82 5.02
CA VAL A 67 5.08 -5.56 6.45
C VAL A 67 5.57 -6.81 7.19
N GLN A 68 6.34 -6.64 8.25
CA GLN A 68 6.93 -7.73 9.05
C GLN A 68 5.90 -8.48 9.90
N GLY A 69 4.77 -7.84 10.23
CA GLY A 69 3.70 -8.42 11.03
C GLY A 69 2.33 -8.09 10.45
N GLN A 70 1.36 -8.99 10.62
CA GLN A 70 0.00 -8.80 10.12
C GLN A 70 -0.65 -7.56 10.78
N LEU A 71 -1.20 -6.69 9.94
CA LEU A 71 -1.96 -5.52 10.34
C LEU A 71 -3.31 -5.96 10.92
N PRO A 72 -3.81 -5.26 11.95
CA PRO A 72 -5.03 -5.67 12.64
C PRO A 72 -6.30 -5.41 11.83
N ALA A 73 -6.24 -4.56 10.81
CA ALA A 73 -7.33 -4.19 9.92
C ALA A 73 -6.78 -3.44 8.70
N ALA A 74 -7.56 -3.42 7.62
CA ALA A 74 -7.24 -2.66 6.42
C ALA A 74 -7.43 -1.15 6.61
N VAL A 75 -6.54 -0.39 5.96
CA VAL A 75 -6.52 1.08 5.94
C VAL A 75 -6.27 1.55 4.51
N GLU A 76 -7.18 2.35 3.95
CA GLU A 76 -6.93 3.12 2.73
C GLU A 76 -6.66 4.58 3.09
N LEU A 77 -5.57 5.14 2.58
CA LEU A 77 -5.27 6.55 2.65
C LEU A 77 -5.44 7.15 1.25
N ARG A 78 -6.44 8.02 1.12
CA ARG A 78 -6.84 8.63 -0.15
C ARG A 78 -6.59 10.13 -0.13
N LEU A 79 -6.02 10.67 -1.20
CA LEU A 79 -6.00 12.13 -1.39
C LEU A 79 -7.44 12.65 -1.56
N PRO A 80 -7.70 13.93 -1.27
CA PRO A 80 -9.04 14.52 -1.46
C PRO A 80 -9.54 14.46 -2.92
N SER A 81 -8.63 14.36 -3.90
CA SER A 81 -8.97 14.21 -5.32
C SER A 81 -9.37 12.77 -5.69
N ALA A 82 -8.95 11.78 -4.91
CA ALA A 82 -9.15 10.39 -5.22
C ALA A 82 -10.64 10.02 -5.11
N PRO A 83 -11.15 9.11 -5.96
CA PRO A 83 -12.48 8.55 -5.80
C PRO A 83 -12.67 7.96 -4.40
N LEU A 84 -13.86 8.08 -3.83
CA LEU A 84 -14.18 7.41 -2.56
C LEU A 84 -14.19 5.88 -2.73
N PRO A 85 -13.89 5.09 -1.68
CA PRO A 85 -14.08 3.64 -1.75
C PRO A 85 -15.56 3.31 -1.96
N ASP A 86 -15.84 2.35 -2.84
CA ASP A 86 -17.20 1.93 -3.18
C ASP A 86 -17.52 0.59 -2.50
N ASP A 87 -18.52 0.52 -1.63
CA ASP A 87 -19.00 -0.70 -0.93
C ASP A 87 -17.90 -1.69 -0.46
N ALA A 88 -16.75 -1.16 -0.02
CA ALA A 88 -15.61 -1.97 0.42
C ALA A 88 -15.75 -2.44 1.88
N GLY A 89 -16.84 -2.06 2.56
CA GLY A 89 -16.96 -2.21 4.02
C GLY A 89 -15.91 -1.38 4.77
N LEU A 90 -15.65 -0.16 4.31
CA LEU A 90 -14.72 0.77 4.92
C LEU A 90 -15.46 2.00 5.46
N ASP A 91 -15.14 2.40 6.68
CA ASP A 91 -15.65 3.61 7.31
C ASP A 91 -14.63 4.76 7.22
N LEU A 92 -15.10 5.97 6.94
CA LEU A 92 -14.27 7.17 7.06
C LEU A 92 -13.91 7.40 8.53
N LEU A 93 -12.61 7.46 8.84
CA LEU A 93 -12.12 7.63 10.21
C LEU A 93 -11.71 9.06 10.51
N GLU A 94 -10.59 9.51 9.95
CA GLU A 94 -10.02 10.83 10.20
C GLU A 94 -8.96 11.20 9.13
N PRO A 95 -8.57 12.48 9.03
CA PRO A 95 -7.43 12.89 8.23
C PRO A 95 -6.11 12.31 8.78
N VAL A 96 -5.21 11.92 7.88
CA VAL A 96 -3.86 11.42 8.14
C VAL A 96 -2.91 12.14 7.19
N GLY A 97 -2.29 13.21 7.68
CA GLY A 97 -1.54 14.12 6.82
C GLY A 97 -2.46 14.81 5.81
N LEU A 98 -2.12 14.74 4.54
CA LEU A 98 -2.89 15.26 3.41
C LEU A 98 -4.00 14.32 2.93
N ARG A 99 -4.09 13.11 3.49
CA ARG A 99 -5.04 12.06 3.07
C ARG A 99 -6.17 11.86 4.07
N TYR A 100 -7.28 11.29 3.61
CA TYR A 100 -8.33 10.76 4.48
C TYR A 100 -8.17 9.26 4.65
N ALA A 101 -8.31 8.79 5.89
CA ALA A 101 -8.28 7.37 6.21
C ALA A 101 -9.67 6.73 6.15
N PHE A 102 -9.79 5.66 5.37
CA PHE A 102 -10.93 4.76 5.33
C PHE A 102 -10.50 3.39 5.85
N VAL A 103 -11.26 2.82 6.79
CA VAL A 103 -10.78 1.69 7.60
C VAL A 103 -11.84 0.60 7.74
N SER A 104 -11.39 -0.65 7.80
CA SER A 104 -12.28 -1.80 8.03
C SER A 104 -12.63 -2.01 9.50
N ASP A 105 -11.84 -1.46 10.43
CA ASP A 105 -12.10 -1.43 11.86
C ASP A 105 -11.46 -0.18 12.47
N ALA A 106 -12.29 0.77 12.88
CA ALA A 106 -11.85 2.04 13.45
C ALA A 106 -11.10 1.87 14.79
N GLU A 107 -11.53 0.96 15.65
CA GLU A 107 -10.91 0.77 16.97
C GLU A 107 -9.52 0.14 16.83
N ALA A 108 -9.38 -0.83 15.92
CA ALA A 108 -8.13 -1.48 15.63
C ALA A 108 -7.11 -0.54 14.96
N VAL A 109 -7.56 0.35 14.08
CA VAL A 109 -6.69 1.21 13.26
C VAL A 109 -6.27 2.50 13.96
N ARG A 110 -7.12 3.12 14.79
CA ARG A 110 -6.80 4.41 15.45
C ARG A 110 -5.39 4.49 16.06
N PRO A 111 -4.88 3.47 16.77
CA PRO A 111 -3.51 3.51 17.32
C PRO A 111 -2.39 3.54 16.27
N LEU A 112 -2.67 3.13 15.04
CA LEU A 112 -1.72 3.13 13.92
C LEU A 112 -1.60 4.51 13.26
N LEU A 113 -2.62 5.38 13.40
CA LEU A 113 -2.70 6.70 12.77
C LEU A 113 -1.82 7.73 13.50
N THR A 114 -0.52 7.46 13.55
CA THR A 114 0.47 8.28 14.24
C THR A 114 0.92 9.46 13.37
N LYS A 115 1.56 10.46 14.00
CA LYS A 115 2.24 11.55 13.26
C LYS A 115 3.31 11.03 12.30
N ARG A 116 3.95 9.90 12.63
CA ARG A 116 4.92 9.26 11.73
C ARG A 116 4.22 8.71 10.49
N LEU A 117 3.06 8.06 10.65
CA LEU A 117 2.28 7.58 9.51
C LEU A 117 1.83 8.75 8.63
N ALA A 118 1.35 9.84 9.23
CA ALA A 118 1.00 11.05 8.49
C ALA A 118 2.19 11.58 7.68
N GLY A 119 3.36 11.74 8.29
CA GLY A 119 4.57 12.21 7.59
C GLY A 119 5.06 11.26 6.49
N ALA A 120 5.03 9.95 6.73
CA ALA A 120 5.41 8.96 5.72
C ALA A 120 4.41 8.93 4.56
N SER A 121 3.10 9.01 4.85
CA SER A 121 2.04 9.15 3.84
C SER A 121 2.25 10.41 3.01
N ASP A 122 2.52 11.57 3.62
CA ASP A 122 2.71 12.81 2.89
C ASP A 122 3.96 12.78 1.99
N ALA A 123 5.02 12.11 2.43
CA ALA A 123 6.25 11.93 1.65
C ALA A 123 6.03 11.12 0.36
N VAL A 124 5.01 10.24 0.33
CA VAL A 124 4.63 9.49 -0.88
C VAL A 124 4.25 10.42 -2.03
N GLY A 125 3.89 11.69 -1.81
CA GLY A 125 3.62 12.65 -2.89
C GLY A 125 2.16 12.69 -3.35
N ASP A 126 1.81 13.71 -4.14
CA ASP A 126 0.43 14.00 -4.58
C ASP A 126 0.07 13.32 -5.91
N ASP A 127 1.04 12.76 -6.61
CA ASP A 127 0.85 11.92 -7.80
C ASP A 127 0.28 10.53 -7.48
N ILE A 128 0.34 10.13 -6.20
CA ILE A 128 -0.18 8.86 -5.69
C ILE A 128 -1.49 9.12 -4.93
N GLU A 129 -2.60 9.02 -5.65
CA GLU A 129 -3.92 9.31 -5.12
C GLU A 129 -4.40 8.32 -4.05
N LEU A 130 -3.94 7.08 -4.14
CA LEU A 130 -4.34 5.97 -3.28
C LEU A 130 -3.11 5.16 -2.86
N LEU A 131 -2.95 5.02 -1.55
CA LEU A 131 -2.19 3.92 -0.95
C LEU A 131 -3.06 3.23 0.11
N TRP A 132 -2.84 1.95 0.31
CA TRP A 132 -3.57 1.18 1.30
C TRP A 132 -2.69 0.15 1.96
N ALA A 133 -3.14 -0.36 3.08
CA ALA A 133 -2.47 -1.41 3.80
C ALA A 133 -3.50 -2.44 4.22
N GLU A 134 -3.18 -3.71 4.02
CA GLU A 134 -4.01 -4.84 4.41
C GLU A 134 -3.13 -6.05 4.70
N GLU A 135 -3.56 -6.88 5.63
CA GLU A 135 -2.87 -8.11 6.00
C GLU A 135 -1.36 -7.88 6.24
N SER A 136 -0.50 -8.36 5.34
CA SER A 136 0.96 -8.20 5.43
C SER A 136 1.55 -7.29 4.36
N TRP A 137 0.78 -6.34 3.83
CA TRP A 137 1.20 -5.49 2.71
C TRP A 137 0.81 -4.02 2.88
N VAL A 138 1.67 -3.14 2.40
CA VAL A 138 1.36 -1.76 2.02
C VAL A 138 1.44 -1.67 0.50
N LEU A 139 0.45 -1.05 -0.13
CA LEU A 139 0.31 -0.97 -1.57
C LEU A 139 -0.03 0.46 -2.00
N ALA A 140 0.32 0.80 -3.24
CA ALA A 140 -0.13 2.02 -3.89
C ALA A 140 -0.26 1.82 -5.40
N THR A 141 -1.01 2.72 -6.03
CA THR A 141 -1.12 2.80 -7.50
C THR A 141 -0.47 4.07 -8.00
N ALA A 142 0.54 3.93 -8.86
CA ALA A 142 1.15 5.03 -9.59
C ALA A 142 0.56 5.16 -11.01
N PRO A 143 0.64 6.35 -11.63
CA PRO A 143 0.33 6.52 -13.05
C PRO A 143 1.16 5.60 -13.96
N LEU A 144 0.60 5.20 -15.10
CA LEU A 144 1.29 4.32 -16.07
C LEU A 144 2.54 4.96 -16.71
N ASP A 145 2.63 6.28 -16.70
CA ASP A 145 3.76 7.04 -17.20
C ASP A 145 4.78 7.41 -16.10
N ALA A 146 4.63 6.85 -14.89
CA ALA A 146 5.61 6.99 -13.83
C ALA A 146 6.99 6.51 -14.29
N SER A 147 8.01 7.34 -14.06
CA SER A 147 9.38 6.99 -14.41
C SER A 147 9.93 5.89 -13.49
N THR A 148 10.96 5.18 -13.96
CA THR A 148 11.66 4.18 -13.14
C THR A 148 12.17 4.77 -11.83
N ASP A 149 12.75 5.97 -11.85
CA ASP A 149 13.25 6.65 -10.66
C ASP A 149 12.11 6.93 -9.68
N ARG A 150 10.95 7.36 -10.19
CA ARG A 150 9.77 7.61 -9.36
C ARG A 150 9.24 6.32 -8.72
N LEU A 151 9.23 5.20 -9.44
CA LEU A 151 8.84 3.90 -8.90
C LEU A 151 9.82 3.39 -7.84
N GLN A 152 11.12 3.68 -7.98
CA GLN A 152 12.12 3.38 -6.97
C GLN A 152 11.91 4.22 -5.70
N ASP A 153 11.63 5.51 -5.85
CA ASP A 153 11.27 6.38 -4.72
C ASP A 153 10.00 5.86 -4.02
N LEU A 154 8.97 5.49 -4.79
CA LEU A 154 7.73 4.95 -4.25
C LEU A 154 7.94 3.66 -3.45
N LEU A 155 8.83 2.77 -3.88
CA LEU A 155 9.20 1.58 -3.12
C LEU A 155 9.81 1.94 -1.75
N ALA A 156 10.67 2.95 -1.71
CA ALA A 156 11.27 3.44 -0.47
C ALA A 156 10.23 4.13 0.43
N ASP A 157 9.36 4.96 -0.14
CA ASP A 157 8.29 5.64 0.58
C ASP A 157 7.31 4.64 1.20
N LEU A 158 6.91 3.60 0.45
CA LEU A 158 6.04 2.54 0.98
C LEU A 158 6.72 1.70 2.07
N ALA A 159 8.04 1.52 1.99
CA ALA A 159 8.79 0.89 3.08
C ALA A 159 8.80 1.75 4.37
N GLU A 160 8.82 3.08 4.25
CA GLU A 160 8.66 3.98 5.39
C GLU A 160 7.23 3.99 5.94
N VAL A 161 6.21 3.92 5.08
CA VAL A 161 4.81 3.74 5.49
C VAL A 161 4.63 2.43 6.26
N ALA A 162 5.15 1.32 5.73
CA ALA A 162 5.16 0.02 6.39
C ALA A 162 5.80 0.10 7.80
N THR A 163 6.96 0.74 7.89
CA THR A 163 7.67 0.95 9.16
C THR A 163 6.85 1.81 10.14
N ALA A 164 6.16 2.84 9.65
CA ALA A 164 5.32 3.70 10.49
C ALA A 164 4.10 2.95 11.07
N LEU A 165 3.44 2.10 10.27
CA LEU A 165 2.33 1.25 10.70
C LEU A 165 2.77 0.26 11.79
N GLU A 166 3.89 -0.42 11.58
CA GLU A 166 4.44 -1.38 12.54
C GLU A 166 4.81 -0.73 13.87
N GLN A 167 5.39 0.48 13.83
CA GLN A 167 5.69 1.24 15.05
C GLN A 167 4.43 1.59 15.84
N GLY A 168 3.36 2.02 15.15
CA GLY A 168 2.05 2.25 15.77
C GLY A 168 1.49 0.98 16.41
N GLN A 169 1.57 -0.15 15.71
CA GLN A 169 1.10 -1.45 16.20
C GLN A 169 1.89 -1.93 17.42
N ASN A 170 3.23 -1.77 17.40
CA ASN A 170 4.09 -2.13 18.50
C ASN A 170 3.87 -1.26 19.74
N ALA A 171 3.62 0.04 19.57
CA ALA A 171 3.26 0.93 20.66
C ALA A 171 1.94 0.50 21.32
N ARG A 172 0.93 0.13 20.53
CA ARG A 172 -0.36 -0.40 21.01
C ARG A 172 -0.16 -1.66 21.87
N HIS A 173 0.61 -2.63 21.39
CA HIS A 173 0.86 -3.87 22.15
C HIS A 173 1.59 -3.65 23.47
N ARG A 174 2.43 -2.61 23.58
CA ARG A 174 3.11 -2.26 24.83
C ARG A 174 2.18 -1.61 25.85
N LEU A 175 1.18 -0.85 25.40
CA LEU A 175 0.21 -0.17 26.27
C LEU A 175 -0.91 -1.10 26.77
N GLY A 176 -1.15 -2.23 26.09
CA GLY A 176 -2.14 -3.24 26.48
C GLY A 176 -1.63 -4.33 27.42
N LYS A 177 -0.37 -4.25 27.87
CA LYS A 177 0.23 -5.11 28.92
C LYS A 177 0.35 -4.33 30.21
#